data_AF-A0A7J0BVI2-F1
#
_entry.id   AF-A0A7J0BVI2-F1
#
_cell.length_a   1.000
_cell.length_b   1.000
_cell.length_c   1.000
_cell.angle_alpha   90.00
_cell.angle_beta   90.00
_cell.angle_gamma   90.00
#
_symmetry.space_group_name_H-M   'P 1'
#
loop_
_entity.id
_entity.type
_entity.pdbx_description
1 polymer ?
#
loop_
_entity_poly.entity_id
_entity_poly.type
_entity_poly.pdbx_seq_one_letter_code
_entity_poly.pdbx_strand_id
1 'polypeptide(L)'
;MALAVVGIPASVNIRVNSFSVSLLITALPVDGVTFCSYISPMRFDWDDTKRRANVAKHDIDFTLAAEMLQCAPHLVRDSRKEYGEDRCQAVGEQDGMVLVVVFTMRDDNVFRIISARRANARERRKYGYEEK
;
A
#
# COMPACT_ATOMS: atom_id res chain seq x y z
N MET A 1 34.96 14.24 -33.14
CA MET A 1 36.02 13.38 -32.56
C MET A 1 36.07 13.69 -31.07
N ALA A 2 35.78 12.81 -30.11
CA ALA A 2 35.43 11.40 -30.13
C ALA A 2 34.40 11.14 -29.02
N LEU A 3 33.38 10.32 -29.31
CA LEU A 3 32.55 9.69 -28.28
C LEU A 3 33.41 8.66 -27.54
N ALA A 4 33.33 8.62 -26.22
CA ALA A 4 33.68 7.45 -25.42
C ALA A 4 32.50 7.14 -24.49
N VAL A 5 31.63 6.25 -24.96
CA VAL A 5 30.60 5.57 -24.17
C VAL A 5 31.27 4.38 -23.49
N VAL A 6 31.43 4.38 -22.16
CA VAL A 6 31.51 3.13 -21.39
C VAL A 6 30.87 3.34 -20.00
N GLY A 7 29.56 3.42 -19.97
CA GLY A 7 28.78 3.13 -18.76
C GLY A 7 27.81 2.03 -19.15
N ILE A 8 28.20 0.77 -18.91
CA ILE A 8 27.34 -0.39 -19.17
C ILE A 8 26.04 -0.17 -18.36
N PRO A 9 24.85 -0.10 -18.98
CA PRO A 9 23.62 -0.01 -18.21
C PRO A 9 23.47 -1.31 -17.41
N ALA A 10 23.56 -1.22 -16.09
CA ALA A 10 23.26 -2.34 -15.22
C ALA A 10 21.74 -2.55 -15.22
N SER A 11 21.27 -3.44 -16.11
CA SER A 11 19.88 -3.91 -16.10
C SER A 11 19.70 -4.82 -14.89
N VAL A 12 19.15 -4.30 -13.79
CA VAL A 12 18.71 -5.14 -12.67
C VAL A 12 17.31 -5.65 -13.00
N ASN A 13 17.22 -6.93 -13.38
CA ASN A 13 15.94 -7.61 -13.52
C ASN A 13 15.43 -7.99 -12.12
N ILE A 14 14.44 -7.25 -11.63
CA ILE A 14 13.74 -7.63 -10.40
C ILE A 14 12.54 -8.49 -10.80
N ARG A 15 12.57 -9.77 -10.39
CA ARG A 15 11.47 -10.70 -10.60
C ARG A 15 10.46 -10.53 -9.47
N VAL A 16 9.25 -10.08 -9.78
CA VAL A 16 8.12 -10.04 -8.84
C VAL A 16 6.95 -10.75 -9.50
N ASN A 17 6.41 -11.80 -8.86
CA ASN A 17 5.24 -12.60 -9.28
C ASN A 17 4.86 -12.50 -10.78
N SER A 18 5.46 -13.35 -11.61
CA SER A 18 5.18 -13.54 -13.05
C SER A 18 5.33 -12.33 -13.99
N PHE A 19 5.73 -11.14 -13.52
CA PHE A 19 5.97 -9.98 -14.39
C PHE A 19 7.38 -9.39 -14.17
N SER A 20 8.18 -9.31 -15.23
CA SER A 20 9.47 -8.61 -15.21
C SER A 20 9.25 -7.13 -15.43
N VAL A 21 9.60 -6.29 -14.46
CA VAL A 21 9.56 -4.83 -14.60
C VAL A 21 10.99 -4.33 -14.79
N SER A 22 11.26 -3.71 -15.95
CA SER A 22 12.56 -3.07 -16.23
C SER A 22 12.49 -1.59 -15.84
N LEU A 23 13.20 -1.20 -14.78
CA LEU A 23 13.31 0.20 -14.36
C LEU A 23 14.51 0.85 -15.06
N LEU A 24 14.27 1.85 -15.92
CA LEU A 24 15.33 2.70 -16.47
C LEU A 24 15.65 3.80 -15.45
N ILE A 25 16.75 3.64 -14.70
CA ILE A 25 17.28 4.68 -13.82
C ILE A 25 18.21 5.57 -14.67
N THR A 26 17.69 6.67 -15.20
CA THR A 26 18.53 7.73 -15.78
C THR A 26 18.94 8.68 -14.67
N ALA A 27 20.19 8.55 -14.20
CA ALA A 27 20.79 9.58 -13.35
C ALA A 27 21.21 10.76 -14.25
N LEU A 28 20.39 11.80 -14.31
CA LEU A 28 20.85 13.10 -14.80
C LEU A 28 21.40 13.89 -13.61
N PRO A 29 22.62 14.44 -13.71
CA PRO A 29 23.20 15.23 -12.62
C PRO A 29 22.56 16.62 -12.67
N VAL A 30 21.50 16.82 -11.89
CA VAL A 30 20.95 18.14 -11.65
C VAL A 30 21.28 18.50 -10.20
N ASP A 31 22.31 19.33 -10.06
CA ASP A 31 22.56 20.20 -8.91
C ASP A 31 22.53 19.55 -7.51
N GLY A 32 23.59 18.80 -7.16
CA GLY A 32 24.13 18.72 -5.79
C GLY A 32 23.24 18.21 -4.65
N VAL A 33 21.97 17.91 -4.89
CA VAL A 33 21.04 17.35 -3.93
C VAL A 33 20.67 15.99 -4.47
N THR A 34 21.37 14.96 -3.98
CA THR A 34 20.92 13.59 -4.14
C THR A 34 19.61 13.49 -3.37
N PHE A 35 18.48 13.77 -4.01
CA PHE A 35 17.19 13.31 -3.56
C PHE A 35 17.25 11.78 -3.69
N CYS A 36 17.83 11.14 -2.68
CA CYS A 36 17.59 9.74 -2.42
C CYS A 36 16.13 9.70 -1.96
N SER A 37 15.23 9.79 -2.93
CA SER A 37 13.83 9.42 -2.82
C SER A 37 13.83 7.91 -2.55
N TYR A 38 14.24 7.55 -1.33
CA TYR A 38 14.06 6.22 -0.77
C TYR A 38 12.59 6.12 -0.44
N ILE A 39 11.76 6.04 -1.48
CA ILE A 39 10.40 5.53 -1.36
C ILE A 39 10.63 4.08 -0.99
N SER A 40 10.72 3.80 0.31
CA SER A 40 10.58 2.43 0.80
C SER A 40 9.28 1.91 0.22
N PRO A 41 9.30 0.86 -0.61
CA PRO A 41 8.06 0.32 -1.15
C PRO A 41 7.21 -0.14 0.03
N MET A 42 5.98 0.35 0.15
CA MET A 42 5.01 -0.18 1.12
C MET A 42 4.82 -1.67 0.80
N ARG A 43 5.13 -2.53 1.76
CA ARG A 43 4.97 -3.98 1.61
C ARG A 43 3.69 -4.40 2.29
N PHE A 44 2.94 -5.30 1.66
CA PHE A 44 1.71 -5.84 2.23
C PHE A 44 1.87 -7.32 2.53
N ASP A 45 1.38 -7.71 3.71
CA ASP A 45 1.37 -9.09 4.16
C ASP A 45 -0.01 -9.45 4.70
N TRP A 46 -0.41 -10.71 4.58
CA TRP A 46 -1.66 -11.21 5.15
C TRP A 46 -1.63 -12.73 5.26
N ASP A 47 -2.45 -13.23 6.17
CA ASP A 47 -2.72 -14.67 6.27
C ASP A 47 -3.76 -15.06 5.21
N ASP A 48 -3.43 -16.01 4.34
CA ASP A 48 -4.30 -16.46 3.25
C ASP A 48 -5.61 -17.12 3.75
N THR A 49 -5.56 -17.79 4.91
CA THR A 49 -6.77 -18.33 5.56
C THR A 49 -7.69 -17.20 5.99
N LYS A 50 -7.12 -16.12 6.55
CA LYS A 50 -7.88 -14.92 6.92
C LYS A 50 -8.39 -14.16 5.70
N ARG A 51 -7.61 -14.07 4.63
CA ARG A 51 -8.05 -13.47 3.36
C ARG A 51 -9.29 -14.19 2.84
N ARG A 52 -9.25 -15.52 2.72
CA ARG A 52 -10.38 -16.33 2.25
C ARG A 52 -11.61 -16.17 3.16
N ALA A 53 -11.42 -16.19 4.47
CA ALA A 53 -12.51 -15.95 5.42
C ALA A 53 -13.08 -14.53 5.31
N ASN A 54 -12.25 -13.53 5.05
CA ASN A 54 -12.69 -12.14 4.88
C ASN A 54 -13.47 -11.97 3.57
N VAL A 55 -12.99 -12.53 2.47
CA VAL A 55 -13.72 -12.54 1.18
C VAL A 55 -15.08 -13.22 1.36
N ALA A 56 -15.13 -14.40 1.98
CA ALA A 56 -16.40 -15.10 2.20
C ALA A 56 -17.40 -14.31 3.08
N LYS A 57 -16.90 -13.48 4.00
CA LYS A 57 -17.74 -12.73 4.95
C LYS A 57 -18.12 -11.33 4.47
N HIS A 58 -17.23 -10.67 3.73
CA HIS A 58 -17.31 -9.25 3.43
C HIS A 58 -17.26 -8.95 1.93
N ASP A 59 -17.00 -9.94 1.08
CA ASP A 59 -16.85 -9.82 -0.37
C ASP A 59 -15.78 -8.78 -0.78
N ILE A 60 -14.77 -8.61 0.09
CA ILE A 60 -13.64 -7.71 -0.13
C ILE A 60 -12.34 -8.50 -0.05
N ASP A 61 -11.56 -8.43 -1.13
CA ASP A 61 -10.22 -8.98 -1.18
C ASP A 61 -9.21 -8.03 -0.52
N PHE A 62 -8.20 -8.61 0.12
CA PHE A 62 -7.08 -7.87 0.69
C PHE A 62 -6.21 -7.19 -0.37
N THR A 63 -6.20 -7.68 -1.61
CA THR A 63 -5.53 -6.96 -2.70
C THR A 63 -6.15 -5.59 -2.93
N LEU A 64 -7.48 -5.49 -2.98
CA LEU A 64 -8.19 -4.20 -3.10
C LEU A 64 -7.92 -3.29 -1.89
N ALA A 65 -7.88 -3.88 -0.69
CA ALA A 65 -7.51 -3.17 0.53
C ALA A 65 -6.07 -2.61 0.48
N ALA A 66 -5.13 -3.36 -0.08
CA ALA A 66 -3.74 -2.94 -0.24
C ALA A 66 -3.60 -1.79 -1.25
N GLU A 67 -4.37 -1.79 -2.32
CA GLU A 67 -4.41 -0.66 -3.27
C GLU A 67 -4.97 0.60 -2.61
N MET A 68 -6.09 0.49 -1.89
CA MET A 68 -6.65 1.61 -1.12
C MET A 68 -5.64 2.18 -0.11
N LEU A 69 -4.86 1.31 0.55
CA LEU A 69 -3.81 1.74 1.48
C LEU A 69 -2.69 2.54 0.81
N GLN A 70 -2.44 2.35 -0.49
CA GLN A 70 -1.46 3.10 -1.26
C GLN A 70 -2.01 4.46 -1.73
N CYS A 71 -3.33 4.62 -1.81
CA CYS A 71 -4.00 5.82 -2.30
C CYS A 71 -4.24 6.91 -1.23
N ALA A 72 -3.36 6.98 -0.22
CA ALA A 72 -3.41 7.98 0.88
C ALA A 72 -4.75 7.99 1.67
N PRO A 73 -5.09 6.89 2.35
CA PRO A 73 -6.33 6.80 3.13
C PRO A 73 -6.29 7.63 4.41
N HIS A 74 -7.48 7.85 4.99
CA HIS A 74 -7.57 8.38 6.35
C HIS A 74 -7.17 7.31 7.37
N LEU A 75 -6.02 7.52 8.02
CA LEU A 75 -5.52 6.66 9.08
C LEU A 75 -6.06 7.08 10.45
N VAL A 76 -6.55 6.10 11.20
CA VAL A 76 -7.08 6.25 12.55
C VAL A 76 -6.47 5.17 13.42
N ARG A 77 -5.88 5.57 14.56
CA ARG A 77 -5.41 4.60 15.55
C ARG A 77 -6.61 3.94 16.22
N ASP A 78 -6.67 2.61 16.23
CA ASP A 78 -7.71 1.88 16.94
C ASP A 78 -7.36 1.79 18.43
N SER A 79 -7.75 2.80 19.20
CA SER A 79 -7.52 2.85 20.66
C SER A 79 -8.51 2.01 21.48
N ARG A 80 -9.36 1.20 20.85
CA ARG A 80 -10.51 0.58 21.53
C ARG A 80 -10.14 -0.61 22.41
N LYS A 81 -9.04 -1.32 22.13
CA LYS A 81 -8.54 -2.39 23.00
C LYS A 81 -7.03 -2.50 22.90
N GLU A 82 -6.41 -2.74 24.04
CA GLU A 82 -4.99 -3.02 24.17
C GLU A 82 -4.74 -4.48 23.79
N TYR A 83 -4.49 -4.72 22.50
CA TYR A 83 -4.22 -6.06 21.96
C TYR A 83 -2.73 -6.46 22.06
N GLY A 84 -1.89 -5.63 22.69
CA GLY A 84 -0.43 -5.78 22.72
C GLY A 84 0.30 -5.35 21.45
N GLU A 85 -0.44 -5.05 20.37
CA GLU A 85 0.06 -4.54 19.09
C GLU A 85 -0.76 -3.31 18.66
N ASP A 86 -0.09 -2.28 18.11
CA ASP A 86 -0.74 -1.08 17.57
C ASP A 86 -1.54 -1.43 16.31
N ARG A 87 -2.86 -1.54 16.45
CA ARG A 87 -3.79 -1.71 15.33
C ARG A 87 -4.17 -0.36 14.75
N CYS A 88 -4.02 -0.25 13.44
CA CYS A 88 -4.41 0.91 12.66
C CYS A 88 -5.67 0.57 11.85
N GLN A 89 -6.55 1.55 11.73
CA GLN A 89 -7.70 1.52 10.85
C GLN A 89 -7.48 2.55 9.74
N ALA A 90 -7.53 2.12 8.49
CA ALA A 90 -7.61 2.99 7.33
C ALA A 90 -9.06 3.06 6.85
N VAL A 91 -9.48 4.26 6.45
CA VAL A 91 -10.73 4.47 5.71
C VAL A 91 -10.39 5.22 4.43
N GLY A 92 -10.82 4.67 3.30
CA GLY A 92 -10.53 5.23 2.00
C GLY A 92 -11.52 4.73 0.96
N GLU A 93 -11.59 5.42 -0.17
CA GLU A 93 -12.38 5.01 -1.30
C GLU A 93 -11.48 4.29 -2.32
N GLN A 94 -11.98 3.18 -2.86
CA GLN A 94 -11.37 2.49 -3.98
C GLN A 94 -12.48 1.93 -4.87
N ASP A 95 -12.38 2.15 -6.18
CA ASP A 95 -13.37 1.73 -7.18
C ASP A 95 -14.82 2.15 -6.83
N GLY A 96 -15.01 3.38 -6.33
CA GLY A 96 -16.33 3.89 -5.94
C GLY A 96 -16.89 3.27 -4.65
N MET A 97 -16.09 2.45 -3.95
CA MET A 97 -16.48 1.84 -2.68
C MET A 97 -15.62 2.38 -1.55
N VAL A 98 -16.28 2.87 -0.50
CA VAL A 98 -15.60 3.25 0.73
C VAL A 98 -15.28 2.00 1.54
N LEU A 99 -14.00 1.73 1.74
CA LEU A 99 -13.47 0.60 2.47
C LEU A 99 -12.97 1.03 3.84
N VAL A 100 -13.14 0.12 4.80
CA VAL A 100 -12.52 0.17 6.12
C VAL A 100 -11.57 -1.01 6.21
N VAL A 101 -10.29 -0.72 6.38
CA VAL A 101 -9.21 -1.70 6.45
C VAL A 101 -8.56 -1.63 7.82
N VAL A 102 -8.45 -2.78 8.47
CA VAL A 102 -7.74 -2.92 9.75
C VAL A 102 -6.44 -3.65 9.48
N PHE A 103 -5.34 -3.03 9.89
CA PHE A 103 -4.00 -3.53 9.68
C PHE A 103 -3.10 -3.23 10.87
N THR A 104 -1.96 -3.90 10.93
CA THR A 104 -0.86 -3.59 11.86
C THR A 104 0.37 -3.24 11.05
N MET A 105 1.09 -2.21 11.49
CA MET A 105 2.40 -1.88 10.93
C MET A 105 3.47 -2.67 11.68
N ARG A 106 4.42 -3.23 10.94
CA ARG A 106 5.64 -3.85 11.47
C ARG A 106 6.86 -3.05 11.01
N ASP A 107 8.02 -3.42 11.54
CA ASP A 107 9.31 -2.90 11.08
C ASP A 107 9.45 -3.04 9.54
N ASP A 108 10.23 -2.16 8.93
CA ASP A 108 10.48 -2.12 7.48
C ASP A 108 9.26 -1.82 6.58
N ASN A 109 8.30 -1.01 7.04
CA ASN A 109 7.13 -0.58 6.26
C ASN A 109 6.25 -1.75 5.75
N VAL A 110 6.13 -2.81 6.57
CA VAL A 110 5.26 -3.95 6.28
C VAL A 110 3.89 -3.73 6.92
N PHE A 111 2.87 -3.64 6.07
CA PHE A 111 1.46 -3.49 6.42
C PHE A 111 0.80 -4.86 6.42
N ARG A 112 0.57 -5.41 7.61
CA ARG A 112 -0.13 -6.68 7.75
C ARG A 112 -1.64 -6.46 7.82
N ILE A 113 -2.36 -6.81 6.76
CA ILE A 113 -3.82 -6.66 6.68
C ILE A 113 -4.49 -7.76 7.50
N ILE A 114 -5.40 -7.37 8.39
CA ILE A 114 -6.13 -8.27 9.28
C ILE A 114 -7.57 -8.45 8.81
N SER A 115 -8.22 -7.37 8.39
CA SER A 115 -9.60 -7.39 7.90
C SER A 115 -9.85 -6.21 6.97
N ALA A 116 -10.74 -6.40 6.00
CA ALA A 116 -11.21 -5.36 5.09
C ALA A 116 -12.72 -5.51 4.91
N ARG A 117 -13.47 -4.41 4.98
CA ARG A 117 -14.93 -4.41 4.80
C ARG A 117 -15.38 -3.11 4.18
N ARG A 118 -16.61 -3.09 3.67
CA ARG A 118 -17.28 -1.84 3.30
C ARG A 118 -17.55 -0.97 4.53
N ALA A 119 -17.36 0.34 4.38
CA ALA A 119 -17.73 1.33 5.37
C ALA A 119 -19.26 1.41 5.50
N ASN A 120 -19.77 1.55 6.72
CA ASN A 120 -21.20 1.77 6.92
C ASN A 120 -21.58 3.25 6.61
N ALA A 121 -22.88 3.55 6.47
CA ALA A 121 -23.34 4.90 6.16
C ALA A 121 -22.87 5.96 7.17
N ARG A 122 -22.78 5.59 8.46
CA ARG A 122 -22.30 6.49 9.52
C ARG A 122 -20.80 6.81 9.36
N GLU A 123 -19.99 5.82 9.00
CA GLU A 123 -18.56 5.96 8.75
C GLU A 123 -18.32 6.78 7.49
N ARG A 124 -19.04 6.51 6.39
CA ARG A 124 -18.98 7.31 5.16
C ARG A 124 -19.23 8.79 5.45
N ARG A 125 -20.31 9.10 6.17
CA ARG A 125 -20.64 10.47 6.59
C ARG A 125 -19.59 11.08 7.50
N LYS A 126 -19.05 10.30 8.45
CA LYS A 126 -18.00 10.77 9.37
C LYS A 126 -16.73 11.21 8.63
N TYR A 127 -16.36 10.49 7.56
CA TYR A 127 -15.16 10.78 6.77
C TYR A 127 -15.44 11.56 5.47
N GLY A 128 -16.67 12.04 5.27
CA GLY A 128 -17.03 12.90 4.14
C GLY A 128 -17.19 12.19 2.78
N TYR A 129 -17.29 10.86 2.76
CA TYR A 129 -17.52 10.07 1.54
C TYR A 129 -19.02 9.89 1.22
N GLU A 130 -19.81 10.95 1.32
CA GLU A 130 -21.23 10.89 0.92
C GLU A 130 -21.32 10.73 -0.61
N GLU A 131 -22.13 9.77 -1.09
CA GLU A 131 -22.51 9.69 -2.51
C GLU A 131 -23.30 10.98 -2.81
N LYS A 132 -22.75 11.81 -3.69
CA LYS A 132 -23.46 12.98 -4.25
C LYS A 132 -24.52 12.54 -5.24
#